data_AF-A0A2A5XK13-F1
#
_entry.id   AF-A0A2A5XK13-F1
#
_cell.length_a   1.000
_cell.length_b   1.000
_cell.length_c   1.000
_cell.angle_alpha   90.00
_cell.angle_beta   90.00
_cell.angle_gamma   90.00
#
_symmetry.space_group_name_H-M   'P 1'
#
loop_
_entity.id
_entity.type
_entity.pdbx_description
1 polymer ?
#
loop_
_entity_poly.entity_id
_entity_poly.type
_entity_poly.pdbx_seq_one_letter_code
_entity_poly.pdbx_strand_id
1 'polypeptide(L)'
;MLDGYKWSERLTLPFQHIINIIFIALIIVISFYFIDDNSAQSYLYIIIILSLIYGIFFVAPIGGADMPVVISLLNSFTGITAALTGIIFGNIVMLLGGILVGAA
;
A
#
# COMPACT_ATOMS: atom_id res chain seq x y z
N MET A 1 -2.22 7.41 -18.52
CA MET A 1 -1.13 6.40 -18.58
C MET A 1 -1.35 5.33 -19.65
N LEU A 2 -2.50 5.30 -20.35
CA LEU A 2 -2.71 4.44 -21.53
C LEU A 2 -2.75 5.20 -22.87
N ASP A 3 -2.77 6.55 -22.84
CA ASP A 3 -2.63 7.37 -24.03
C ASP A 3 -1.16 7.76 -24.21
N GLY A 4 -0.60 7.42 -25.37
CA GLY A 4 0.79 7.63 -25.78
C GLY A 4 1.20 9.10 -25.88
N TYR A 5 1.10 9.84 -24.77
CA TYR A 5 1.68 11.15 -24.60
C TYR A 5 3.07 10.99 -23.97
N LYS A 6 4.08 11.54 -24.65
CA LYS A 6 5.53 11.46 -24.37
C LYS A 6 5.94 12.13 -23.04
N TRP A 7 5.52 11.57 -21.92
CA TRP A 7 6.10 11.85 -20.58
C TRP A 7 6.88 10.64 -20.06
N SER A 8 7.52 9.89 -20.95
CA SER A 8 8.41 8.77 -20.60
C SER A 8 9.76 9.27 -20.09
N GLU A 9 9.77 10.23 -19.18
CA GLU A 9 10.91 10.43 -18.30
C GLU A 9 10.52 9.90 -16.95
N ARG A 10 11.25 8.86 -16.52
CA ARG A 10 11.19 8.39 -15.15
C ARG A 10 11.41 9.63 -14.27
N LEU A 11 10.40 10.04 -13.50
CA LEU A 11 10.61 10.93 -12.36
C LEU A 11 11.38 10.12 -11.31
N THR A 12 12.66 9.86 -11.61
CA THR A 12 13.61 9.21 -10.74
C THR A 12 14.14 10.30 -9.83
N LEU A 13 13.44 10.52 -8.72
CA LEU A 13 14.01 11.32 -7.65
C LEU A 13 15.28 10.59 -7.18
N PRO A 14 16.46 11.24 -7.22
CA PRO A 14 17.65 10.65 -6.62
C PRO A 14 17.32 10.41 -5.14
N PHE A 15 17.49 9.17 -4.67
CA PHE A 15 17.16 8.68 -3.31
C PHE A 15 15.72 8.19 -3.03
N GLN A 16 14.89 7.93 -4.04
CA GLN A 16 13.52 7.45 -3.81
C GLN A 16 13.39 6.14 -3.02
N HIS A 17 14.33 5.19 -3.18
CA HIS A 17 14.35 3.97 -2.37
C HIS A 17 14.55 4.23 -0.87
N ILE A 18 15.40 5.20 -0.53
CA ILE A 18 15.64 5.59 0.86
C ILE A 18 14.39 6.24 1.45
N ILE A 19 13.74 7.11 0.67
CA ILE A 19 12.48 7.76 1.07
C ILE A 19 11.41 6.70 1.36
N ASN A 20 11.21 5.73 0.45
CA ASN A 20 10.23 4.66 0.65
C ASN A 20 10.50 3.81 1.90
N ILE A 21 11.77 3.48 2.17
CA ILE A 21 12.16 2.73 3.38
C ILE A 21 11.87 3.54 4.64
N ILE A 22 12.20 4.84 4.65
CA ILE A 22 11.92 5.72 5.78
C ILE A 22 10.40 5.80 6.04
N PHE A 23 9.58 5.96 4.99
CA PHE A 23 8.13 5.99 5.14
C PHE A 23 7.57 4.68 5.70
N ILE A 24 8.02 3.52 5.20
CA ILE A 24 7.62 2.21 5.75
C ILE A 24 8.00 2.11 7.23
N ALA A 25 9.25 2.43 7.57
CA ALA A 25 9.73 2.34 8.94
C ALA A 25 8.90 3.24 9.87
N LEU A 26 8.57 4.45 9.42
CA LEU A 26 7.77 5.41 10.19
C LEU A 26 6.32 4.92 10.37
N ILE A 27 5.70 4.33 9.35
CA ILE A 27 4.36 3.72 9.45
C ILE A 27 4.37 2.58 10.47
N ILE A 28 5.38 1.71 10.45
CA ILE A 28 5.50 0.58 11.38
C ILE A 28 5.67 1.07 12.82
N VAL A 29 6.55 2.04 13.05
CA VAL A 29 6.79 2.60 14.39
C VAL A 29 5.52 3.22 14.97
N ILE A 30 4.79 4.04 14.19
CA ILE A 30 3.53 4.63 14.66
C ILE A 30 2.46 3.56 14.89
N SER A 31 2.45 2.50 14.07
CA SER A 31 1.54 1.37 14.27
C SER A 31 1.81 0.61 15.57
N PHE A 32 3.08 0.46 15.98
CA PHE A 32 3.42 -0.08 17.31
C PHE A 32 2.94 0.83 18.44
N TYR A 33 3.18 2.14 18.35
CA TYR A 33 2.70 3.09 19.36
C TYR A 33 1.16 3.11 19.47
N PHE A 34 0.46 2.91 18.36
CA PHE A 34 -1.00 2.82 18.37
C PHE A 34 -1.53 1.60 19.15
N ILE A 35 -0.80 0.48 19.16
CA ILE A 35 -1.19 -0.71 19.93
C ILE A 35 -1.12 -0.42 21.44
N ASP A 36 -0.09 0.30 21.88
CA ASP A 36 0.12 0.64 23.29
C ASP A 36 -0.81 1.76 23.78
N ASP A 37 -1.09 2.76 22.93
CA ASP A 37 -1.99 3.89 23.24
C ASP A 37 -3.21 3.92 22.30
N ASN A 38 -4.07 2.91 22.45
CA ASN A 38 -5.31 2.73 21.70
C ASN A 38 -6.32 3.89 21.86
N SER A 39 -6.11 4.81 22.82
CA SER A 39 -7.04 5.92 23.09
C SER A 39 -6.83 7.11 22.16
N ALA A 40 -5.67 7.18 21.51
CA ALA A 40 -5.31 8.28 20.63
C ALA A 40 -5.75 7.97 19.19
N GLN A 41 -7.03 8.21 18.90
CA GLN A 41 -7.61 8.19 17.54
C GLN A 41 -6.78 9.01 16.53
N SER A 42 -6.05 10.02 17.02
CA SER A 42 -5.09 10.82 16.24
C SER A 42 -4.05 9.96 15.51
N TYR A 43 -3.53 8.89 16.12
CA TYR A 43 -2.53 8.02 15.48
C TYR A 43 -3.11 7.26 14.28
N LEU A 44 -4.38 6.82 14.35
CA LEU A 44 -5.06 6.20 13.20
C LEU A 44 -5.14 7.14 12.01
N TYR A 45 -5.57 8.39 12.23
CA TYR A 45 -5.65 9.38 11.15
C TYR A 45 -4.26 9.67 10.55
N ILE A 46 -3.22 9.75 11.38
CA ILE A 46 -1.85 9.93 10.93
C ILE A 46 -1.40 8.75 10.06
N ILE A 47 -1.62 7.50 10.50
CA ILE A 47 -1.25 6.30 9.74
C ILE A 47 -1.99 6.26 8.39
N ILE A 48 -3.28 6.61 8.36
CA ILE A 48 -4.07 6.64 7.12
C ILE A 48 -3.50 7.67 6.13
N ILE A 49 -3.28 8.91 6.58
CA ILE A 49 -2.74 9.96 5.70
C ILE A 49 -1.35 9.58 5.19
N LEU A 50 -0.51 9.05 6.07
CA LEU A 50 0.86 8.69 5.74
C LEU A 50 0.94 7.49 4.79
N SER A 51 0.08 6.48 4.96
CA SER A 51 -0.02 5.33 4.06
C SER A 51 -0.54 5.71 2.67
N LEU A 52 -1.45 6.68 2.58
CA LEU A 52 -1.93 7.22 1.30
C LEU A 52 -0.80 7.93 0.54
N ILE A 53 -0.05 8.78 1.23
CA ILE A 53 1.14 9.43 0.66
C ILE A 53 2.15 8.37 0.22
N TYR A 54 2.48 7.41 1.10
CA TYR A 54 3.39 6.32 0.78
C TYR A 54 2.96 5.53 -0.47
N GLY A 55 1.67 5.23 -0.62
CA GLY A 55 1.15 4.54 -1.81
C GLY A 55 1.44 5.29 -3.11
N ILE A 56 1.32 6.62 -3.11
CA ILE A 56 1.68 7.46 -4.27
C ILE A 56 3.17 7.35 -4.57
N PHE A 57 4.03 7.49 -3.55
CA PHE A 57 5.49 7.39 -3.70
C PHE A 57 5.97 5.98 -4.05
N PHE A 58 5.21 4.95 -3.68
CA PHE A 58 5.47 3.56 -4.02
C PHE A 58 5.23 3.29 -5.51
N VAL A 59 4.15 3.83 -6.08
CA VAL A 59 3.78 3.62 -7.50
C VAL A 59 4.50 4.61 -8.45
N ALA A 60 4.84 5.81 -7.99
CA ALA A 60 5.47 6.86 -8.79
C ALA A 60 6.75 6.49 -9.60
N PRO A 61 7.70 5.66 -9.10
CA PRO A 61 8.94 5.36 -9.83
C PRO A 61 8.76 4.29 -10.91
N ILE A 62 7.56 3.70 -11.01
CA ILE A 62 7.31 2.56 -11.88
C ILE A 62 7.10 3.07 -13.30
N GLY A 63 7.94 2.60 -14.22
CA GLY A 63 7.84 2.97 -15.63
C GLY A 63 6.56 2.43 -16.28
N GLY A 64 6.07 3.12 -17.31
CA GLY A 64 4.84 2.73 -18.01
C GLY A 64 4.84 1.30 -18.59
N ALA A 65 6.01 0.76 -18.92
CA ALA A 65 6.15 -0.62 -19.39
C ALA A 65 5.88 -1.67 -18.29
N ASP A 66 6.21 -1.36 -17.03
CA ASP A 66 6.04 -2.26 -15.88
C ASP A 66 4.70 -2.04 -15.14
N MET A 67 3.91 -1.05 -15.58
CA MET A 67 2.64 -0.67 -14.96
C MET A 67 1.61 -1.81 -14.87
N PRO A 68 1.44 -2.70 -15.87
CA PRO A 68 0.52 -3.84 -15.75
C PRO A 68 0.88 -4.80 -14.62
N VAL A 69 2.17 -5.01 -14.37
CA VAL A 69 2.68 -5.88 -13.29
C VAL A 69 2.37 -5.28 -11.94
N VAL A 70 2.48 -3.96 -11.79
CA VAL A 70 2.19 -3.29 -10.53
C VAL A 70 0.71 -3.29 -10.21
N ILE A 71 -0.14 -3.17 -11.23
CA ILE A 71 -1.59 -3.30 -11.05
C ILE A 71 -1.94 -4.68 -10.50
N SER A 72 -1.34 -5.76 -11.00
CA SER A 72 -1.57 -7.11 -10.46
C SER A 72 -1.02 -7.27 -9.04
N LEU A 73 0.16 -6.71 -8.74
CA LEU A 73 0.72 -6.72 -7.38
C LEU A 73 -0.19 -6.00 -6.37
N LEU A 74 -0.71 -4.82 -6.73
CA LEU A 74 -1.65 -4.09 -5.89
C LEU A 74 -2.96 -4.86 -5.69
N ASN A 75 -3.44 -5.56 -6.72
CA ASN A 75 -4.62 -6.44 -6.61
C ASN A 75 -4.38 -7.63 -5.68
N SER A 76 -3.17 -8.20 -5.66
CA SER A 76 -2.83 -9.25 -4.70
C SER A 76 -2.81 -8.71 -3.26
N PHE A 77 -2.27 -7.50 -3.05
CA PHE A 77 -2.27 -6.85 -1.73
C PHE A 77 -3.68 -6.51 -1.20
N THR A 78 -4.61 -6.08 -2.06
CA THR A 78 -6.01 -5.88 -1.64
C THR A 78 -6.66 -7.20 -1.23
N GLY A 79 -6.39 -8.29 -1.95
CA GLY A 79 -6.83 -9.65 -1.60
C GLY A 79 -6.30 -10.12 -0.24
N ILE A 80 -5.00 -9.99 0.01
CA ILE A 80 -4.38 -10.33 1.31
C ILE A 80 -4.99 -9.50 2.44
N THR A 81 -5.18 -8.19 2.22
CA THR A 81 -5.77 -7.29 3.22
C THR A 81 -7.22 -7.68 3.52
N ALA A 82 -8.01 -8.01 2.50
CA ALA A 82 -9.39 -8.49 2.67
C ALA A 82 -9.44 -9.83 3.43
N ALA A 83 -8.50 -10.75 3.16
CA ALA A 83 -8.39 -12.02 3.86
C ALA A 83 -8.07 -11.80 5.36
N LEU A 84 -7.08 -10.97 5.67
CA LEU A 84 -6.72 -10.61 7.06
C LEU A 84 -7.89 -9.94 7.79
N THR A 85 -8.58 -9.04 7.11
CA THR A 85 -9.79 -8.38 7.63
C THR A 85 -10.90 -9.40 7.91
N GLY A 86 -11.08 -10.38 7.04
CA GLY A 86 -12.00 -11.51 7.25
C GLY A 86 -11.66 -12.33 8.50
N ILE A 87 -10.38 -12.53 8.80
CA ILE A 87 -9.94 -13.20 10.04
C ILE A 87 -10.29 -12.34 11.26
N ILE A 88 -10.02 -11.03 11.22
CA ILE A 88 -10.27 -10.10 12.33
C ILE A 88 -11.78 -10.04 12.67
N PHE A 89 -12.65 -9.98 11.66
CA PHE A 89 -14.09 -9.88 11.84
C PHE A 89 -14.84 -11.23 11.85
N GLY A 90 -14.13 -12.36 11.74
CA GLY A 90 -14.74 -13.69 11.68
C GLY A 90 -15.65 -13.92 10.45
N ASN A 91 -15.41 -13.21 9.34
CA ASN A 91 -16.23 -13.29 8.14
C ASN A 91 -15.62 -14.19 7.08
N ILE A 92 -16.23 -15.37 6.89
CA ILE A 92 -15.73 -16.40 5.97
C ILE A 92 -15.82 -15.98 4.49
N VAL A 93 -16.77 -15.11 4.12
CA VAL A 93 -16.92 -14.61 2.75
C VAL A 93 -15.78 -13.67 2.41
N MET A 94 -15.42 -12.77 3.34
CA MET A 94 -14.27 -11.88 3.17
C MET A 94 -12.94 -12.64 3.16
N LEU A 95 -12.83 -13.68 3.99
CA LEU A 95 -11.65 -14.56 4.00
C LEU A 95 -11.45 -15.28 2.67
N LEU A 96 -12.46 -16.02 2.21
CA LEU A 96 -12.41 -16.76 0.94
C LEU A 96 -12.25 -15.82 -0.25
N GLY A 97 -13.02 -14.73 -0.29
CA GLY A 97 -12.91 -13.72 -1.34
C GLY A 97 -11.52 -13.09 -1.40
N GLY A 98 -10.94 -12.76 -0.26
CA GLY A 98 -9.59 -12.20 -0.16
C GLY A 98 -8.50 -13.17 -0.64
N ILE A 99 -8.58 -14.44 -0.23
CA ILE A 99 -7.62 -15.48 -0.67
C ILE A 99 -7.72 -15.71 -2.18
N LEU A 100 -8.93 -15.76 -2.74
CA LEU A 100 -9.14 -15.98 -4.17
C LEU A 100 -8.58 -14.84 -5.02
N VAL A 101 -8.82 -13.58 -4.63
CA VAL A 101 -8.28 -12.41 -5.36
C VAL A 101 -6.78 -12.27 -5.13
N GLY A 102 -6.29 -12.61 -3.93
CA GLY A 102 -4.87 -12.55 -3.58
C GLY A 102 -3.99 -13.54 -4.33
N ALA A 103 -4.55 -14.71 -4.70
CA ALA A 103 -3.87 -15.79 -5.42
C ALA A 103 -4.00 -15.72 -6.95
N ALA A 104 -4.77 -14.75 -7.47
CA ALA A 104 -4.96 -14.51 -8.90
C ALA A 104 -3.88 -13.57 -9.45
#